data_AF-A0A6B1G405-F1
#
_entry.id   AF-A0A6B1G405-F1
#
_cell.length_a   1.000
_cell.length_b   1.000
_cell.length_c   1.000
_cell.angle_alpha   90.00
_cell.angle_beta   90.00
_cell.angle_gamma   90.00
#
_symmetry.space_group_name_H-M   'P 1'
#
loop_
_entity.id
_entity.type
_entity.pdbx_description
1 polymer ?
#
loop_
_entity_poly.entity_id
_entity_poly.type
_entity_poly.pdbx_seq_one_letter_code
_entity_poly.pdbx_strand_id
1 'polypeptide(L)'
;VYNTLNTLRDLGAIVEISAGTEHTRYEPDPSPHINLVCLRCHQVSDLQDNVSPDLLMDNIFQNTGFRATSLQVQVSGFCPECQQAKREEIARILHARAAKRVGNATGTPGEKGVSRGEL
;
A
#
# COMPACT_ATOMS: atom_id res chain seq x y z
N VAL A 1 -7.89 20.57 20.91
CA VAL A 1 -7.25 20.34 19.58
C VAL A 1 -8.21 19.66 18.60
N TYR A 2 -8.85 18.52 18.95
CA TYR A 2 -9.88 17.88 18.10
C TYR A 2 -11.04 18.81 17.70
N ASN A 3 -11.46 19.73 18.58
CA ASN A 3 -12.54 20.68 18.28
C ASN A 3 -12.20 21.59 17.08
N THR A 4 -10.96 22.05 16.98
CA THR A 4 -10.51 22.93 15.90
C THR A 4 -10.45 22.19 14.57
N LEU A 5 -9.96 20.94 14.55
CA LEU A 5 -9.88 20.15 13.32
C LEU A 5 -11.26 19.79 12.79
N ASN A 6 -12.20 19.43 13.67
CA ASN A 6 -13.60 19.21 13.26
C ASN A 6 -14.23 20.48 12.69
N THR A 7 -14.04 21.63 13.35
CA THR A 7 -14.53 22.91 12.82
C THR A 7 -13.92 23.25 11.45
N LEU A 8 -12.62 23.05 11.27
CA LEU A 8 -11.97 23.30 9.98
C LEU A 8 -12.48 22.36 8.88
N ARG A 9 -12.72 21.07 9.20
CA ARG A 9 -13.32 20.10 8.28
C ARG A 9 -14.74 20.51 7.91
N ASP A 10 -15.56 20.86 8.89
CA ASP A 10 -16.97 21.24 8.68
C ASP A 10 -17.09 22.55 7.88
N LEU A 11 -16.09 23.42 7.98
CA LEU A 11 -15.94 24.63 7.16
C LEU A 11 -15.33 24.36 5.78
N GLY A 12 -14.93 23.13 5.46
CA GLY A 12 -14.30 22.75 4.20
C GLY A 12 -12.85 23.23 4.04
N ALA A 13 -12.21 23.67 5.12
CA ALA A 13 -10.83 24.17 5.12
C ALA A 13 -9.78 23.05 5.15
N ILE A 14 -10.16 21.83 5.52
CA ILE A 14 -9.30 20.64 5.49
C ILE A 14 -10.12 19.42 5.06
N VAL A 15 -9.45 18.42 4.49
CA VAL A 15 -10.06 17.15 4.10
C VAL A 15 -9.51 16.02 4.97
N GLU A 16 -10.39 15.12 5.41
CA GLU A 16 -10.01 13.95 6.19
C GLU A 16 -9.55 12.80 5.27
N ILE A 17 -8.34 12.29 5.46
CA ILE A 17 -7.80 11.13 4.74
C ILE A 17 -7.75 9.95 5.71
N SER A 18 -8.58 8.95 5.45
CA SER A 18 -8.52 7.65 6.14
C SER A 18 -7.56 6.72 5.41
N ALA A 19 -6.35 6.58 5.93
CA ALA A 19 -5.34 5.65 5.42
C ALA A 19 -5.49 4.21 5.95
N GLY A 20 -6.65 3.86 6.53
CA GLY A 20 -6.91 2.52 7.10
C GLY A 20 -6.13 2.21 8.38
N THR A 21 -5.61 3.22 9.07
CA THR A 21 -4.92 3.11 10.37
C THR A 21 -5.72 3.82 11.47
N GLU A 22 -5.36 3.61 12.75
CA GLU A 22 -5.96 4.36 13.88
C GLU A 22 -5.68 5.87 13.85
N HIS A 23 -4.85 6.36 12.91
CA HIS A 23 -4.50 7.76 12.77
C HIS A 23 -5.14 8.38 11.53
N THR A 24 -6.08 9.31 11.79
CA THR A 24 -6.63 10.21 10.78
C THR A 24 -5.58 11.24 10.37
N ARG A 25 -5.30 11.35 9.06
CA ARG A 25 -4.49 12.44 8.49
C ARG A 25 -5.43 13.51 7.93
N TYR A 26 -5.10 14.78 8.13
CA TYR A 26 -5.84 15.91 7.56
C TYR A 26 -5.01 16.55 6.44
N GLU A 27 -5.65 16.82 5.31
CA GLU A 27 -5.06 17.52 4.17
C GLU A 27 -5.46 19.00 4.20
N PRO A 28 -4.49 19.93 4.23
CA PRO A 28 -4.75 21.37 4.22
C PRO A 28 -5.22 21.93 2.87
N ASP A 29 -4.99 21.23 1.75
CA ASP A 29 -5.52 21.65 0.45
C ASP A 29 -6.89 21.01 0.17
N PRO A 30 -7.99 21.78 0.16
CA PRO A 30 -9.31 21.28 -0.19
C PRO A 30 -9.57 21.23 -1.71
N SER A 31 -8.62 21.65 -2.55
CA SER A 31 -8.78 21.60 -4.00
C SER A 31 -9.05 20.16 -4.48
N PRO A 32 -9.86 19.93 -5.53
CA PRO A 32 -10.08 18.59 -6.03
C PRO A 32 -8.78 17.97 -6.57
N HIS A 33 -8.27 16.94 -5.87
CA HIS A 33 -7.11 16.15 -6.28
C HIS A 33 -7.33 14.67 -5.95
N ILE A 34 -6.51 13.79 -6.55
CA ILE A 34 -6.54 12.36 -6.30
C ILE A 34 -5.41 12.00 -5.34
N ASN A 35 -5.79 11.53 -4.16
CA ASN A 35 -4.86 11.06 -3.14
C ASN A 35 -4.40 9.63 -3.44
N LEU A 36 -3.10 9.39 -3.56
CA LEU A 36 -2.51 8.05 -3.61
C LEU A 36 -2.04 7.64 -2.21
N VAL A 37 -2.57 6.55 -1.68
CA VAL A 37 -2.28 6.08 -0.32
C VAL A 37 -1.59 4.71 -0.35
N CYS A 38 -0.39 4.63 0.23
CA CYS A 38 0.32 3.37 0.34
C CYS A 38 -0.16 2.53 1.53
N LEU A 39 -0.64 1.31 1.27
CA LEU A 39 -1.10 0.36 2.29
C LEU A 39 0.02 -0.28 3.13
N ARG A 40 1.29 0.01 2.84
CA ARG A 40 2.44 -0.53 3.59
C ARG A 40 3.11 0.52 4.47
N CYS A 41 3.47 1.67 3.89
CA CYS A 41 4.14 2.75 4.63
C CYS A 41 3.21 3.89 5.03
N HIS A 42 1.95 3.88 4.59
CA HIS A 42 0.95 4.92 4.84
C HIS A 42 1.31 6.31 4.31
N GLN A 43 2.31 6.41 3.44
CA GLN A 43 2.60 7.64 2.72
C GLN A 43 1.43 8.01 1.81
N VAL A 44 1.12 9.30 1.80
CA VAL A 44 0.14 9.92 0.91
C VAL A 44 0.89 10.83 -0.07
N SER A 45 0.50 10.77 -1.34
CA SER A 45 1.01 11.65 -2.40
C SER A 45 -0.07 11.96 -3.42
N ASP A 46 -0.02 13.12 -4.05
CA ASP A 46 -1.01 13.51 -5.05
C ASP A 46 -0.68 12.94 -6.44
N LEU A 47 -1.71 12.56 -7.19
CA LEU A 47 -1.57 12.28 -8.61
C LEU A 47 -1.54 13.60 -9.38
N GLN A 48 -0.39 13.95 -9.95
CA GLN A 48 -0.21 15.18 -10.73
C GLN A 48 -0.80 15.06 -12.15
N ASP A 49 -1.59 16.08 -12.52
CA ASP A 49 -1.86 16.61 -13.86
C ASP A 49 -2.61 15.77 -14.91
N ASN A 50 -2.99 14.51 -14.66
CA ASN A 50 -3.55 13.66 -15.73
C ASN A 50 -5.02 13.22 -15.57
N VAL A 51 -5.65 13.52 -14.45
CA VAL A 51 -7.07 13.20 -14.23
C VAL A 51 -7.72 14.37 -13.50
N SER A 52 -8.55 15.14 -14.21
CA SER A 52 -9.33 16.23 -13.60
C SER A 52 -10.54 15.61 -12.88
N PRO A 53 -10.66 15.79 -11.55
CA PRO A 53 -11.86 15.38 -10.81
C PRO A 53 -13.12 16.10 -11.30
N ASP A 54 -12.98 17.29 -11.90
CA ASP A 54 -14.11 18.05 -12.47
C ASP A 54 -14.80 17.28 -13.59
N LEU A 55 -14.04 16.57 -14.43
CA LEU A 55 -14.61 15.72 -15.48
C LEU A 55 -15.49 14.60 -14.90
N LEU A 56 -15.14 14.09 -13.73
CA LEU A 56 -15.94 13.08 -13.04
C LEU A 56 -17.22 13.70 -12.46
N MET A 57 -17.13 14.90 -11.86
CA MET A 57 -18.30 15.64 -11.39
C MET A 57 -19.29 15.95 -12.53
N ASP A 58 -18.78 16.41 -13.67
CA ASP A 58 -19.58 16.68 -14.86
C ASP A 58 -20.26 15.40 -15.36
N ASN A 59 -19.53 14.28 -15.42
CA ASN A 59 -20.10 13.00 -15.82
C ASN A 59 -21.24 12.55 -14.90
N ILE A 60 -21.09 12.71 -13.58
CA ILE A 60 -22.15 12.40 -12.60
C ILE A 60 -23.40 13.24 -12.87
N PHE A 61 -23.23 14.55 -13.07
CA PHE A 61 -24.34 15.44 -13.34
C PHE A 61 -25.07 15.06 -14.65
N GLN A 62 -24.34 14.81 -15.73
CA GLN A 62 -24.95 14.47 -17.02
C GLN A 62 -25.75 13.15 -16.99
N ASN A 63 -25.28 12.16 -16.24
CA ASN A 63 -25.93 10.84 -16.18
C ASN A 63 -27.06 10.76 -15.15
N THR A 64 -27.06 11.61 -14.12
CA THR A 64 -27.96 11.45 -12.95
C THR A 64 -28.75 12.71 -12.57
N GLY A 65 -28.36 13.88 -13.08
CA GLY A 65 -28.86 15.18 -12.63
C GLY A 65 -28.36 15.60 -11.23
N PHE A 66 -27.53 14.78 -10.57
CA PHE A 66 -27.01 15.08 -9.24
C PHE A 66 -25.94 16.18 -9.30
N ARG A 67 -26.18 17.29 -8.58
CA ARG A 67 -25.19 18.37 -8.42
C ARG A 67 -24.33 18.12 -7.19
N ALA A 68 -23.18 17.48 -7.39
CA ALA A 68 -22.18 17.35 -6.34
C ALA A 68 -21.61 18.72 -5.94
N THR A 69 -21.46 18.94 -4.63
CA THR A 69 -20.84 20.16 -4.07
C THR A 69 -19.35 19.97 -3.74
N SER A 70 -18.92 18.71 -3.66
CA SER A 70 -17.52 18.31 -3.45
C SER A 70 -17.30 16.91 -4.03
N LEU A 71 -16.04 16.61 -4.36
CA LEU A 71 -15.59 15.29 -4.80
C LEU A 71 -14.25 15.00 -4.15
N GLN A 72 -14.18 13.88 -3.43
CA GLN A 72 -12.94 13.37 -2.85
C GLN A 72 -12.62 12.01 -3.47
N VAL A 73 -11.44 11.87 -4.06
CA VAL A 73 -10.98 10.62 -4.68
C VAL A 73 -9.70 10.16 -4.01
N GLN A 74 -9.70 8.89 -3.59
CA GLN A 74 -8.55 8.23 -2.98
C GLN A 74 -8.28 6.90 -3.70
N VAL A 75 -7.02 6.65 -4.03
CA VAL A 75 -6.52 5.39 -4.60
C VAL A 75 -5.61 4.74 -3.58
N SER A 76 -5.95 3.52 -3.16
CA SER A 76 -5.13 2.74 -2.23
C SER A 76 -4.28 1.71 -2.97
N GLY A 77 -2.99 1.63 -2.66
CA GLY A 77 -2.05 0.75 -3.35
C GLY A 77 -0.69 0.63 -2.66
N PHE A 78 0.38 0.40 -3.42
CA PHE A 78 1.75 0.32 -2.90
C PHE A 78 2.66 1.30 -3.64
N CYS A 79 3.35 2.18 -2.91
CA CYS A 79 4.30 3.12 -3.52
C CYS A 79 5.51 2.37 -4.13
N PRO A 80 6.25 2.99 -5.06
CA PRO A 80 7.40 2.37 -5.73
C PRO A 80 8.44 1.80 -4.76
N GLU A 81 8.72 2.54 -3.67
CA GLU A 81 9.65 2.12 -2.62
C GLU A 81 9.18 0.85 -1.91
N CYS A 82 7.90 0.79 -1.53
CA CYS A 82 7.31 -0.37 -0.87
C CYS A 82 7.25 -1.59 -1.77
N GLN A 83 7.01 -1.40 -3.07
CA GLN A 83 7.07 -2.47 -4.06
C GLN A 83 8.51 -3.00 -4.20
N GLN A 84 9.49 -2.12 -4.29
CA GLN A 84 10.91 -2.49 -4.40
C GLN A 84 11.38 -3.26 -3.16
N ALA A 85 11.10 -2.74 -1.97
CA ALA A 85 11.43 -3.41 -0.72
C ALA A 85 10.81 -4.82 -0.62
N LYS A 86 9.59 -5.02 -1.16
CA LYS A 86 8.96 -6.34 -1.17
C LYS A 86 9.64 -7.31 -2.14
N ARG A 87 10.04 -6.83 -3.33
CA ARG A 87 10.81 -7.63 -4.29
C ARG A 87 12.13 -8.11 -3.69
N GLU A 88 12.86 -7.24 -3.00
CA GLU A 88 14.12 -7.57 -2.33
C GLU A 88 13.96 -8.56 -1.17
N GLU A 89 12.88 -8.43 -0.40
CA GLU A 89 12.52 -9.40 0.65
C GLU A 89 12.27 -10.79 0.05
N ILE A 90 11.48 -10.87 -1.03
CA ILE A 90 11.19 -12.13 -1.74
C ILE A 90 12.49 -12.73 -2.31
N ALA A 91 13.32 -11.93 -2.97
CA ALA A 91 14.59 -12.38 -3.53
C ALA A 91 15.50 -13.00 -2.45
N ARG A 92 15.64 -12.32 -1.29
CA ARG A 92 16.41 -12.84 -0.15
C ARG A 92 15.88 -14.19 0.35
N ILE A 93 14.56 -14.32 0.48
CA ILE A 93 13.93 -15.58 0.91
C ILE A 93 14.19 -16.71 -0.09
N LEU A 94 14.05 -16.43 -1.40
CA LEU A 94 14.30 -17.42 -2.44
C LEU A 94 15.77 -17.85 -2.49
N HIS A 95 16.71 -16.91 -2.37
CA HIS A 95 18.15 -17.21 -2.28
C HIS A 95 18.49 -18.07 -1.07
N ALA A 96 17.99 -17.71 0.12
CA ALA A 96 18.22 -18.49 1.33
C ALA A 96 17.67 -19.93 1.23
N ARG A 97 16.49 -20.10 0.60
CA ARG A 97 15.89 -21.43 0.35
C ARG A 97 16.72 -22.26 -0.63
N ALA A 98 17.24 -21.65 -1.70
CA ALA A 98 18.10 -22.34 -2.66
C ALA A 98 19.42 -22.80 -2.01
N ALA A 99 20.09 -21.93 -1.26
CA ALA A 99 21.33 -22.27 -0.55
C ALA A 99 21.12 -23.42 0.45
N LYS A 100 19.98 -23.42 1.17
CA LYS A 100 19.63 -24.50 2.10
C LYS A 100 19.35 -25.82 1.40
N ARG A 101 18.76 -25.82 0.19
CA ARG A 101 18.59 -27.04 -0.62
C ARG A 101 19.91 -27.62 -1.10
N VAL A 102 20.84 -26.78 -1.55
CA VAL A 102 22.18 -27.22 -1.99
C VAL A 102 22.96 -27.82 -0.82
N GLY A 103 22.96 -27.17 0.35
CA GLY A 103 23.63 -27.71 1.55
C GLY A 103 23.05 -29.04 2.05
N ASN A 104 21.76 -29.29 1.84
CA ASN A 104 21.14 -30.59 2.14
C ASN A 104 21.47 -31.67 1.10
N ALA A 105 21.72 -31.29 -0.17
CA ALA A 105 22.09 -32.23 -1.24
C ALA A 105 23.56 -32.66 -1.18
N THR A 106 24.43 -31.88 -0.54
CA THR A 106 25.85 -32.23 -0.30
C THR A 106 26.09 -32.95 1.02
N GLY A 107 25.03 -33.38 1.72
CA GLY A 107 25.14 -34.30 2.84
C GLY A 107 25.72 -35.64 2.37
N THR A 108 26.93 -35.95 2.82
CA THR A 108 27.69 -37.17 2.55
C THR A 108 26.82 -38.43 2.66
N PRO A 109 26.91 -39.41 1.73
CA PRO A 109 26.29 -40.72 1.94
C PRO A 109 26.93 -41.34 3.19
N GLY A 110 26.11 -41.55 4.22
CA GLY A 110 26.53 -42.18 5.46
C GLY A 110 27.19 -43.52 5.21
N GLU A 111 28.34 -43.72 5.85
CA GLU A 111 29.02 -45.00 5.96
C GLU A 111 28.02 -46.07 6.38
N LYS A 112 27.79 -47.06 5.52
CA LYS A 112 27.06 -48.27 5.88
C LYS A 112 27.87 -48.98 6.95
N GLY A 113 27.42 -48.85 8.20
CA GLY A 113 27.89 -49.68 9.30
C GLY A 113 27.75 -51.15 8.91
N VAL A 114 28.89 -51.84 8.86
CA VAL A 114 28.96 -53.30 8.71
C VAL A 114 28.36 -53.92 9.96
N SER A 115 27.10 -54.32 9.89
CA SER A 115 26.51 -55.25 10.86
C SER A 115 26.99 -56.67 10.53
N ARG A 116 28.07 -57.10 11.18
CA ARG A 116 28.50 -58.49 11.16
C ARG A 116 27.64 -59.28 12.15
N GLY A 117 26.61 -59.94 11.62
CA GLY A 117 25.83 -60.95 12.34
C GLY A 117 26.55 -62.29 12.32
N GLU A 118 26.82 -62.81 13.52
CA GLU A 118 26.71 -64.21 13.98
C GLU A 118 27.07 -65.34 12.99
N LEU A 119 28.20 -66.02 13.25
CA LEU A 119 28.31 -67.34 13.91
C LEU A 119 29.79 -67.68 14.15
#